data_AF-A0AAT9IPF0-F1
#
_entry.id   AF-A0AAT9IPF0-F1
#
_cell.length_a   1.000
_cell.length_b   1.000
_cell.length_c   1.000
_cell.angle_alpha   90.00
_cell.angle_beta   90.00
_cell.angle_gamma   90.00
#
_symmetry.space_group_name_H-M   'P 1'
#
loop_
_entity.id
_entity.type
_entity.pdbx_description
1 polymer ?
#
loop_
_entity_poly.entity_id
_entity_poly.type
_entity_poly.pdbx_seq_one_letter_code
_entity_poly.pdbx_strand_id
1 'polypeptide(L)'
;MTTTSPAQTQGGARVAVQRFGTFLSGMIMPLIPALIAWGIFTAFFIEKGWTPNADLANIVGPFIHYLLPILIAYLGGHLVYSVRGGVVGAIATFGVIAGSDLLIDNFNAALAISDPEADPLSKVNMFIGAMIMAPLAAWTMKMLDRLWEGKVRAGFEMLVNMFSAGIWGFVMAIVGFYPLAWLINGLMNVLSTAVNWLVETNLLPLTSIIIEPAKVFFLNNALNHGVLTPLGLDQAAASDAGGSILFLLEANPGPGLGLLLAFTFFGIGAARASAPGAAIIQFFGGIHEVYFPYALMKPILIVALIAGGMTGVTTNMLLGGMLRAPAAPGSILAVMAQVANNSYVAVALSVVLSAAVTFIVASIILRASRKRDLAAAELGTDSFSAAVSQTEANKGKKSDAMDNLRRSGAKSATASAPAETAVAEREITNVVFACDAGMGSSAMGASVLRNKFKKAGVEGVTVTNKAIANLDPSADLVITQQQLTDRARGVTPDSLHVSVDNFMNSPKYDEVVEMVRRQHGDA
;
A
#
# COMPACT_ATOMS: atom_id res chain seq x y z
N MET A 1 -24.10 -40.97 5.17
CA MET A 1 -24.54 -39.56 5.18
C MET A 1 -23.53 -38.76 5.99
N THR A 2 -22.59 -38.11 5.32
CA THR A 2 -21.64 -37.17 5.94
C THR A 2 -22.29 -35.79 5.94
N THR A 3 -22.73 -35.35 7.12
CA THR A 3 -23.28 -34.01 7.33
C THR A 3 -22.14 -33.00 7.24
N THR A 4 -22.03 -32.30 6.11
CA THR A 4 -21.20 -31.10 6.01
C THR A 4 -21.83 -30.01 6.87
N SER A 5 -21.21 -29.69 8.01
CA SER A 5 -21.54 -28.48 8.77
C SER A 5 -21.40 -27.26 7.87
N PRO A 6 -22.37 -26.33 7.87
CA PRO A 6 -22.25 -25.11 7.09
C PRO A 6 -21.12 -24.26 7.65
N ALA A 7 -20.28 -23.73 6.76
CA ALA A 7 -19.24 -22.79 7.12
C ALA A 7 -19.87 -21.57 7.83
N GLN A 8 -19.40 -21.27 9.04
CA GLN A 8 -19.81 -20.07 9.78
C GLN A 8 -19.54 -18.83 8.92
N THR A 9 -20.59 -18.09 8.60
CA THR A 9 -20.52 -16.74 8.05
C THR A 9 -19.69 -15.86 8.98
N GLN A 10 -18.51 -15.44 8.53
CA GLN A 10 -17.65 -14.51 9.26
C GLN A 10 -18.42 -13.21 9.56
N GLY A 11 -18.41 -12.76 10.83
CA GLY A 11 -19.25 -11.67 11.32
C GLY A 11 -19.10 -10.34 10.57
N GLY A 12 -20.23 -9.66 10.33
CA GLY A 12 -20.32 -8.46 9.49
C GLY A 12 -19.45 -7.26 9.94
N ALA A 13 -19.19 -7.12 11.25
CA ALA A 13 -18.35 -6.03 11.77
C ALA A 13 -16.88 -6.14 11.31
N ARG A 14 -16.32 -7.36 11.29
CA ARG A 14 -14.94 -7.59 10.81
C ARG A 14 -14.80 -7.27 9.33
N VAL A 15 -15.79 -7.69 8.53
CA VAL A 15 -15.84 -7.44 7.09
C VAL A 15 -15.97 -5.94 6.79
N ALA A 16 -16.74 -5.20 7.58
CA ALA A 16 -16.87 -3.75 7.44
C ALA A 16 -15.54 -3.03 7.73
N VAL A 17 -14.85 -3.39 8.82
CA VAL A 17 -13.52 -2.82 9.15
C VAL A 17 -12.50 -3.12 8.06
N GLN A 18 -12.50 -4.34 7.51
CA GLN A 18 -11.62 -4.72 6.39
C GLN A 18 -11.89 -3.90 5.14
N ARG A 19 -13.16 -3.77 4.73
CA ARG A 19 -13.56 -2.96 3.57
C ARG A 19 -13.17 -1.49 3.73
N PHE A 20 -13.33 -0.96 4.94
CA PHE A 20 -12.93 0.41 5.26
C PHE A 20 -11.40 0.59 5.16
N GLY A 21 -10.61 -0.31 5.74
CA GLY A 21 -9.15 -0.29 5.64
C GLY A 21 -8.64 -0.42 4.20
N THR A 22 -9.22 -1.34 3.42
CA THR A 22 -8.94 -1.48 1.98
C THR A 22 -9.23 -0.17 1.23
N PHE A 23 -10.36 0.47 1.50
CA PHE A 23 -10.75 1.71 0.84
C PHE A 23 -9.74 2.83 1.13
N LEU A 24 -9.41 3.06 2.40
CA LEU A 24 -8.41 4.07 2.79
C LEU A 24 -7.03 3.78 2.19
N SER A 25 -6.61 2.51 2.20
CA SER A 25 -5.36 2.09 1.57
C SER A 25 -5.35 2.39 0.06
N GLY A 26 -6.48 2.19 -0.62
CA GLY A 26 -6.67 2.52 -2.03
C GLY A 26 -6.52 4.01 -2.35
N MET A 27 -6.75 4.89 -1.39
CA MET A 27 -6.59 6.35 -1.55
C MET A 27 -5.13 6.80 -1.47
N ILE A 28 -4.26 6.04 -0.80
CA ILE A 28 -2.90 6.48 -0.48
C ILE A 28 -1.84 5.70 -1.26
N MET A 29 -2.01 4.39 -1.43
CA MET A 29 -1.01 3.53 -2.06
C MET A 29 -0.58 3.99 -3.46
N PRO A 30 -1.47 4.46 -4.35
CA PRO A 30 -1.06 4.99 -5.65
C PRO A 30 -0.26 6.31 -5.56
N LEU A 31 -0.24 6.96 -4.40
CA LEU A 31 0.43 8.24 -4.14
C LEU A 31 1.77 8.10 -3.42
N ILE A 32 2.22 6.87 -3.15
CA ILE A 32 3.56 6.60 -2.61
C ILE A 32 4.66 7.34 -3.41
N PRO A 33 4.65 7.41 -4.76
CA PRO A 33 5.63 8.18 -5.50
C PRO A 33 5.66 9.67 -5.14
N ALA A 34 4.50 10.29 -4.89
CA ALA A 34 4.40 11.70 -4.50
C ALA A 34 4.94 11.91 -3.07
N LEU A 35 4.64 10.98 -2.15
CA LEU A 35 5.19 10.98 -0.80
C LEU A 35 6.72 10.82 -0.78
N ILE A 36 7.26 9.93 -1.63
CA ILE A 36 8.71 9.74 -1.80
C ILE A 36 9.35 11.02 -2.32
N ALA A 37 8.80 11.61 -3.39
CA ALA A 37 9.33 12.83 -3.97
C ALA A 37 9.38 13.96 -2.93
N TRP A 38 8.28 14.18 -2.22
CA TRP A 38 8.22 15.16 -1.14
C TRP A 38 9.25 14.85 -0.03
N GLY A 39 9.36 13.60 0.41
CA GLY A 39 10.33 13.19 1.43
C GLY A 39 11.78 13.43 1.02
N ILE A 40 12.12 13.30 -0.28
CA ILE A 40 13.45 13.63 -0.82
C ILE A 40 13.70 15.14 -0.75
N PHE A 41 12.73 15.97 -1.17
CA PHE A 41 12.87 17.43 -1.05
C PHE A 41 13.10 17.84 0.40
N THR A 42 12.34 17.27 1.33
CA THR A 42 12.50 17.53 2.77
C THR A 42 13.86 17.08 3.28
N ALA A 43 14.33 15.90 2.91
CA ALA A 43 15.60 15.36 3.39
C ALA A 43 16.81 16.18 2.93
N PHE A 44 16.79 16.68 1.70
CA PHE A 44 17.94 17.38 1.11
C PHE A 44 17.92 18.88 1.37
N PHE A 45 16.80 19.57 1.11
CA PHE A 45 16.85 21.01 0.88
C PHE A 45 16.40 21.89 2.03
N ILE A 46 15.69 21.36 3.04
CA ILE A 46 15.36 22.16 4.24
C ILE A 46 16.63 22.58 4.97
N GLU A 47 16.54 23.58 5.85
CA GLU A 47 17.68 24.11 6.61
C GLU A 47 18.45 23.02 7.37
N LYS A 48 17.73 22.05 7.93
CA LYS A 48 18.29 20.91 8.67
C LYS A 48 18.56 19.67 7.79
N GLY A 49 18.41 19.81 6.48
CA GLY A 49 18.61 18.77 5.47
C GLY A 49 20.08 18.50 5.15
N TRP A 50 20.32 17.54 4.25
CA TRP A 50 21.68 17.14 3.87
C TRP A 50 22.42 18.17 3.01
N THR A 51 21.71 18.87 2.12
CA THR A 51 22.23 19.91 1.24
C THR A 51 21.27 21.10 1.21
N PRO A 52 21.21 21.90 2.29
CA PRO A 52 20.22 22.95 2.45
C PRO A 52 20.21 23.93 1.28
N ASN A 53 19.02 24.25 0.77
CA ASN A 53 18.80 25.21 -0.30
C ASN A 53 17.43 25.88 -0.10
N ALA A 54 17.44 27.16 0.26
CA ALA A 54 16.23 27.90 0.61
C ALA A 54 15.23 27.98 -0.56
N ASP A 55 15.71 28.15 -1.80
CA ASP A 55 14.85 28.26 -2.97
C ASP A 55 14.09 26.96 -3.23
N LEU A 56 14.77 25.81 -3.13
CA LEU A 56 14.16 24.50 -3.30
C LEU A 56 13.34 24.06 -2.08
N ALA A 57 13.71 24.49 -0.87
CA ALA A 57 12.96 24.21 0.35
C ALA A 57 11.53 24.77 0.30
N ASN A 58 11.32 25.88 -0.41
CA ASN A 58 9.99 26.49 -0.59
C ASN A 58 8.97 25.57 -1.28
N ILE A 59 9.40 24.48 -1.92
CA ILE A 59 8.51 23.47 -2.51
C ILE A 59 7.86 22.60 -1.42
N VAL A 60 8.57 22.34 -0.31
CA VAL A 60 8.20 21.34 0.70
C VAL A 60 6.84 21.64 1.32
N GLY A 61 6.60 22.89 1.71
CA GLY A 61 5.36 23.32 2.35
C GLY A 61 4.13 23.19 1.44
N PRO A 62 4.08 23.84 0.27
CA PRO A 62 2.96 23.72 -0.66
C PRO A 62 2.69 22.29 -1.14
N PHE A 63 3.74 21.48 -1.29
CA PHE A 63 3.60 20.08 -1.69
C PHE A 63 2.80 19.30 -0.64
N ILE A 64 3.17 19.38 0.64
CA ILE A 64 2.44 18.64 1.67
C ILE A 64 1.09 19.24 2.02
N HIS A 65 0.98 20.57 2.02
CA HIS A 65 -0.23 21.25 2.45
C HIS A 65 -1.34 21.20 1.39
N TYR A 66 -0.98 21.31 0.10
CA TYR A 66 -1.96 21.33 -0.99
C TYR A 66 -1.90 20.08 -1.86
N LEU A 67 -0.74 19.77 -2.44
CA LEU A 67 -0.65 18.76 -3.50
C LEU A 67 -1.01 17.36 -2.99
N LEU A 68 -0.45 16.92 -1.86
CA LEU A 68 -0.73 15.57 -1.34
C LEU A 68 -2.20 15.38 -0.92
N PRO A 69 -2.84 16.29 -0.13
CA PRO A 69 -4.25 16.16 0.20
C PRO A 69 -5.17 16.19 -1.02
N ILE A 70 -4.88 17.02 -2.03
CA ILE A 70 -5.67 17.10 -3.27
C ILE A 70 -5.56 15.80 -4.07
N LEU A 71 -4.36 15.20 -4.16
CA LEU A 71 -4.19 13.91 -4.83
C LEU A 71 -4.95 12.79 -4.10
N ILE A 72 -4.90 12.77 -2.76
CA ILE A 72 -5.67 11.83 -1.93
C ILE A 72 -7.16 12.02 -2.18
N ALA A 73 -7.63 13.26 -2.22
CA ALA A 73 -9.01 13.60 -2.49
C ALA A 73 -9.45 13.15 -3.89
N TYR A 74 -8.64 13.41 -4.91
CA TYR A 74 -8.92 12.99 -6.27
C TYR A 74 -9.07 11.46 -6.35
N LEU A 75 -8.16 10.71 -5.75
CA LEU A 75 -8.26 9.24 -5.73
C LEU A 75 -9.45 8.75 -4.92
N GLY A 76 -9.71 9.33 -3.74
CA GLY A 76 -10.86 8.97 -2.90
C GLY A 76 -12.18 9.18 -3.62
N GLY A 77 -12.34 10.34 -4.25
CA GLY A 77 -13.51 10.62 -5.08
C GLY A 77 -13.58 9.71 -6.31
N HIS A 78 -12.44 9.39 -6.91
CA HIS A 78 -12.36 8.49 -8.07
C HIS A 78 -12.78 7.06 -7.76
N LEU A 79 -12.45 6.56 -6.57
CA LEU A 79 -12.89 5.23 -6.13
C LEU A 79 -14.41 5.13 -5.93
N VAL A 80 -15.08 6.26 -5.63
CA VAL A 80 -16.52 6.29 -5.39
C VAL A 80 -17.32 6.54 -6.67
N TYR A 81 -16.86 7.50 -7.49
CA TYR A 81 -17.59 7.95 -8.68
C TYR A 81 -16.69 8.37 -9.84
N SER A 82 -15.60 7.63 -10.04
CA SER A 82 -14.67 7.78 -11.17
C SER A 82 -14.16 9.22 -11.33
N VAL A 83 -13.74 9.62 -12.54
CA VAL A 83 -13.12 10.94 -12.78
C VAL A 83 -13.95 12.09 -12.21
N ARG A 84 -15.28 12.03 -12.37
CA ARG A 84 -16.20 13.07 -11.91
C ARG A 84 -16.20 13.18 -10.38
N GLY A 85 -16.28 12.06 -9.68
CA GLY A 85 -16.12 12.01 -8.23
C GLY A 85 -14.76 12.54 -7.77
N GLY A 86 -13.69 12.22 -8.51
CA GLY A 86 -12.34 12.71 -8.22
C GLY A 86 -12.23 14.23 -8.31
N VAL A 87 -12.77 14.84 -9.38
CA VAL A 87 -12.77 16.31 -9.56
C VAL A 87 -13.59 16.99 -8.47
N VAL A 88 -14.82 16.53 -8.21
CA VAL A 88 -15.68 17.10 -7.16
C VAL A 88 -15.02 16.95 -5.78
N GLY A 89 -14.42 15.79 -5.50
CA GLY A 89 -13.72 15.52 -4.25
C GLY A 89 -12.50 16.42 -4.04
N ALA A 90 -11.74 16.70 -5.10
CA ALA A 90 -10.61 17.63 -5.07
C ALA A 90 -11.06 19.07 -4.77
N ILE A 91 -12.11 19.56 -5.44
CA ILE A 91 -12.69 20.90 -5.19
C ILE A 91 -13.18 21.00 -3.75
N ALA A 92 -13.93 20.00 -3.28
CA ALA A 92 -14.48 19.99 -1.92
C ALA A 92 -13.36 20.00 -0.86
N THR A 93 -12.32 19.19 -1.05
CA THR A 93 -11.15 19.14 -0.15
C THR A 93 -10.37 20.45 -0.14
N PHE A 94 -10.25 21.13 -1.28
CA PHE A 94 -9.63 22.46 -1.32
C PHE A 94 -10.38 23.47 -0.43
N GLY A 95 -11.71 23.37 -0.38
CA GLY A 95 -12.53 24.10 0.59
C GLY A 95 -12.16 23.79 2.04
N VAL A 96 -11.93 22.51 2.38
CA VAL A 96 -11.49 22.09 3.73
C VAL A 96 -10.13 22.68 4.10
N ILE A 97 -9.17 22.67 3.17
CA ILE A 97 -7.83 23.25 3.37
C ILE A 97 -7.96 24.75 3.66
N ALA A 98 -8.64 25.49 2.78
CA ALA A 98 -8.81 26.93 2.93
C ALA A 98 -9.58 27.30 4.21
N GLY A 99 -10.59 26.51 4.59
CA GLY A 99 -11.33 26.71 5.84
C GLY A 99 -10.45 26.47 7.07
N SER A 100 -9.59 25.46 7.01
CA SER A 100 -8.61 25.20 8.06
C SER A 100 -7.61 26.33 8.20
N ASP A 101 -7.09 26.80 7.07
CA ASP A 101 -6.11 27.88 7.05
C ASP A 101 -6.68 29.13 7.68
N LEU A 102 -7.93 29.48 7.35
CA LEU A 102 -8.64 30.60 7.97
C LEU A 102 -8.77 30.43 9.49
N LEU A 103 -9.13 29.23 9.98
CA LEU A 103 -9.27 28.97 11.41
C LEU A 103 -7.93 29.17 12.14
N ILE A 104 -6.85 28.64 11.58
CA ILE A 104 -5.51 28.78 12.15
C ILE A 104 -5.02 30.22 12.08
N ASP A 105 -5.28 30.95 10.98
CA ASP A 105 -4.91 32.37 10.86
C ASP A 105 -5.63 33.23 11.90
N ASN A 106 -6.93 33.00 12.09
CA ASN A 106 -7.70 33.71 13.11
C ASN A 106 -7.19 33.39 14.52
N PHE A 107 -6.84 32.14 14.80
CA PHE A 107 -6.25 31.76 16.07
C PHE A 107 -4.90 32.43 16.29
N ASN A 108 -3.99 32.39 15.31
CA ASN A 108 -2.67 32.99 15.41
C ASN A 108 -2.73 34.51 15.52
N ALA A 109 -3.68 35.16 14.83
CA ALA A 109 -3.92 36.59 14.96
C ALA A 109 -4.39 36.96 16.38
N ALA A 110 -5.27 36.15 16.97
CA ALA A 110 -5.68 36.35 18.36
C ALA A 110 -4.54 36.06 19.35
N LEU A 111 -3.76 35.01 19.11
CA LEU A 111 -2.61 34.61 19.93
C LEU A 111 -1.56 35.72 19.96
N ALA A 112 -1.22 36.30 18.80
CA ALA A 112 -0.25 37.40 18.71
C ALA A 112 -0.66 38.64 19.51
N ILE A 113 -1.96 38.81 19.81
CA ILE A 113 -2.46 39.89 20.68
C ILE A 113 -2.38 39.48 22.15
N SER A 114 -2.77 38.24 22.48
CA SER A 114 -2.84 37.78 23.88
C SER A 114 -1.51 37.35 24.47
N ASP A 115 -0.61 36.81 23.65
CA ASP A 115 0.71 36.31 24.01
C ASP A 115 1.68 36.48 22.83
N PRO A 116 2.31 37.67 22.70
CA PRO A 116 3.16 38.00 21.55
C PRO A 116 4.42 37.14 21.43
N GLU A 117 4.83 36.45 22.50
CA GLU A 117 6.02 35.59 22.53
C GLU A 117 5.68 34.13 22.21
N ALA A 118 4.39 33.77 22.10
CA ALA A 118 3.97 32.42 21.78
C ALA A 118 4.17 32.09 20.30
N ASP A 119 4.71 30.91 20.01
CA ASP A 119 4.89 30.44 18.64
C ASP A 119 3.54 30.25 17.94
N PRO A 120 3.39 30.73 16.68
CA PRO A 120 2.16 30.56 15.93
C PRO A 120 1.92 29.08 15.62
N LEU A 121 0.64 28.68 15.60
CA LEU A 121 0.26 27.35 15.15
C LEU A 121 0.60 27.16 13.68
N SER A 122 1.18 26.01 13.37
CA SER A 122 1.40 25.55 11.99
C SER A 122 0.07 25.21 11.31
N LYS A 123 0.04 25.33 9.98
CA LYS A 123 -1.12 24.92 9.19
C LYS A 123 -1.32 23.41 9.27
N VAL A 124 -2.57 22.99 9.42
CA VAL A 124 -2.93 21.58 9.50
C VAL A 124 -2.99 20.97 8.10
N ASN A 125 -2.16 19.96 7.85
CA ASN A 125 -2.18 19.19 6.61
C ASN A 125 -3.46 18.33 6.53
N MET A 126 -4.38 18.64 5.62
CA MET A 126 -5.74 18.08 5.57
C MET A 126 -5.85 16.66 4.97
N PHE A 127 -5.00 15.72 5.40
CA PHE A 127 -5.09 14.32 4.97
C PHE A 127 -6.37 13.62 5.43
N ILE A 128 -6.73 13.73 6.72
CA ILE A 128 -8.01 13.19 7.22
C ILE A 128 -9.18 13.93 6.57
N GLY A 129 -9.07 15.25 6.44
CA GLY A 129 -10.06 16.07 5.72
C GLY A 129 -10.32 15.54 4.31
N ALA A 130 -9.27 15.29 3.53
CA ALA A 130 -9.36 14.70 2.20
C ALA A 130 -9.98 13.29 2.21
N MET A 131 -9.57 12.45 3.16
CA MET A 131 -10.08 11.06 3.29
C MET A 131 -11.57 10.98 3.61
N ILE A 132 -12.13 12.00 4.25
CA ILE A 132 -13.55 12.06 4.60
C ILE A 132 -14.33 12.83 3.54
N MET A 133 -13.87 14.03 3.19
CA MET A 133 -14.57 14.97 2.32
C MET A 133 -14.77 14.42 0.92
N ALA A 134 -13.71 13.85 0.32
CA ALA A 134 -13.76 13.48 -1.08
C ALA A 134 -14.68 12.29 -1.38
N PRO A 135 -14.65 11.18 -0.60
CA PRO A 135 -15.63 10.10 -0.76
C PRO A 135 -17.06 10.57 -0.53
N LEU A 136 -17.28 11.45 0.47
CA LEU A 136 -18.58 12.03 0.76
C LEU A 136 -19.10 12.87 -0.42
N ALA A 137 -18.28 13.78 -0.93
CA ALA A 137 -18.63 14.65 -2.05
C ALA A 137 -18.93 13.84 -3.33
N ALA A 138 -18.12 12.82 -3.62
CA ALA A 138 -18.34 11.93 -4.75
C ALA A 138 -19.60 11.07 -4.58
N TRP A 139 -19.88 10.60 -3.37
CA TRP A 139 -21.09 9.82 -3.08
C TRP A 139 -22.35 10.66 -3.23
N THR A 140 -22.38 11.88 -2.68
CA THR A 140 -23.52 12.78 -2.83
C THR A 140 -23.68 13.26 -4.27
N MET A 141 -22.58 13.44 -5.02
CA MET A 141 -22.62 13.71 -6.46
C MET A 141 -23.29 12.57 -7.23
N LYS A 142 -22.92 11.33 -6.93
CA LYS A 142 -23.54 10.13 -7.52
C LYS A 142 -25.04 10.06 -7.23
N MET A 143 -25.48 10.51 -6.05
CA MET A 143 -26.90 10.60 -5.72
C MET A 143 -27.61 11.71 -6.50
N LEU A 144 -26.95 12.86 -6.68
CA LEU A 144 -27.49 13.97 -7.46
C LEU A 144 -27.72 13.57 -8.92
N ASP A 145 -26.74 12.90 -9.54
CA ASP A 145 -26.85 12.46 -10.94
C ASP A 145 -27.99 11.48 -11.18
N ARG A 146 -28.23 10.56 -10.23
CA ARG A 146 -29.37 9.63 -10.29
C ARG A 146 -30.73 10.33 -10.40
N LEU A 147 -30.86 11.57 -9.91
CA LEU A 147 -32.11 12.32 -10.02
C LEU A 147 -32.39 12.80 -11.45
N TRP A 148 -31.35 12.89 -12.29
CA TRP A 148 -31.38 13.46 -13.64
C TRP A 148 -31.16 12.39 -14.73
N GLU A 149 -30.83 11.15 -14.35
CA GLU A 149 -30.73 10.00 -15.26
C GLU A 149 -32.00 9.86 -16.11
N GLY A 150 -31.82 9.77 -17.43
CA GLY A 150 -32.92 9.64 -18.40
C GLY A 150 -33.80 10.87 -18.60
N LYS A 151 -33.53 11.99 -17.90
CA LYS A 151 -34.30 13.24 -18.02
C LYS A 151 -33.61 14.29 -18.89
N VAL A 152 -32.31 14.13 -19.15
CA VAL A 152 -31.53 15.06 -19.96
C VAL A 152 -31.70 14.71 -21.44
N ARG A 153 -31.95 15.73 -22.28
CA ARG A 153 -32.02 15.56 -23.73
C ARG A 153 -30.66 15.19 -24.30
N ALA A 154 -30.65 14.29 -25.28
CA ALA A 154 -29.44 13.92 -26.01
C ALA A 154 -28.71 15.17 -26.54
N GLY A 155 -27.39 15.20 -26.39
CA GLY A 155 -26.54 16.35 -26.76
C GLY A 155 -26.32 17.38 -25.64
N PHE A 156 -27.20 17.48 -24.64
CA PHE A 156 -27.00 18.35 -23.47
C PHE A 156 -26.31 17.64 -22.29
N GLU A 157 -26.15 16.31 -22.36
CA GLU A 157 -25.62 15.48 -21.28
C GLU A 157 -24.24 15.95 -20.80
N MET A 158 -23.32 16.26 -21.72
CA MET A 158 -21.99 16.74 -21.33
C MET A 158 -22.04 18.08 -20.60
N LEU A 159 -22.89 19.00 -21.06
CA LEU A 159 -23.06 20.32 -20.45
C LEU A 159 -23.65 20.17 -19.05
N VAL A 160 -24.75 19.43 -18.91
CA VAL A 160 -25.38 19.17 -17.60
C VAL A 160 -24.38 18.47 -16.68
N ASN A 161 -23.59 17.52 -17.20
CA ASN A 161 -22.64 16.77 -16.40
C ASN A 161 -21.51 17.64 -15.84
N MET A 162 -20.96 18.55 -16.66
CA MET A 162 -19.90 19.46 -16.23
C MET A 162 -20.42 20.55 -15.28
N PHE A 163 -21.56 21.18 -15.61
CA PHE A 163 -22.13 22.23 -14.78
C PHE A 163 -22.61 21.72 -13.42
N SER A 164 -23.30 20.57 -13.38
CA SER A 164 -23.73 19.99 -12.10
C SER A 164 -22.56 19.57 -11.23
N ALA A 165 -21.49 18.99 -11.81
CA ALA A 165 -20.27 18.67 -11.06
C ALA A 165 -19.59 19.93 -10.52
N GLY A 166 -19.54 21.01 -11.31
CA GLY A 166 -18.98 22.29 -10.88
C GLY A 166 -19.78 22.94 -9.75
N ILE A 167 -21.11 23.04 -9.91
CA ILE A 167 -22.03 23.61 -8.90
C ILE A 167 -22.00 22.77 -7.63
N TRP A 168 -22.04 21.44 -7.74
CA TRP A 168 -21.99 20.57 -6.58
C TRP A 168 -20.62 20.60 -5.91
N GLY A 169 -19.53 20.65 -6.67
CA GLY A 169 -18.18 20.89 -6.17
C GLY A 169 -18.10 22.19 -5.36
N PHE A 170 -18.69 23.28 -5.85
CA PHE A 170 -18.79 24.55 -5.12
C PHE A 170 -19.55 24.41 -3.80
N VAL A 171 -20.72 23.77 -3.81
CA VAL A 171 -21.50 23.52 -2.57
C VAL A 171 -20.69 22.70 -1.58
N MET A 172 -20.07 21.61 -2.03
CA MET A 172 -19.27 20.74 -1.18
C MET A 172 -17.99 21.42 -0.70
N ALA A 173 -17.44 22.39 -1.43
CA ALA A 173 -16.33 23.22 -0.95
C ALA A 173 -16.74 24.15 0.20
N ILE A 174 -17.95 24.74 0.15
CA ILE A 174 -18.48 25.52 1.28
C ILE A 174 -18.71 24.63 2.51
N VAL A 175 -19.26 23.43 2.30
CA VAL A 175 -19.40 22.43 3.37
C VAL A 175 -18.03 21.98 3.89
N GLY A 176 -17.04 21.84 3.02
CA GLY A 176 -15.67 21.57 3.44
C GLY A 176 -15.09 22.69 4.31
N PHE A 177 -15.32 23.94 3.87
CA PHE A 177 -14.74 25.15 4.44
C PHE A 177 -15.24 25.45 5.86
N TYR A 178 -16.55 25.35 6.10
CA TYR A 178 -17.10 25.72 7.42
C TYR A 178 -17.18 24.52 8.38
N PRO A 179 -18.14 23.58 8.21
CA PRO A 179 -18.34 22.55 9.23
C PRO A 179 -17.20 21.53 9.27
N LEU A 180 -16.65 21.11 8.12
CA LEU A 180 -15.67 20.03 8.13
C LEU A 180 -14.30 20.52 8.59
N ALA A 181 -13.82 21.68 8.12
CA ALA A 181 -12.57 22.25 8.59
C ALA A 181 -12.57 22.43 10.12
N TRP A 182 -13.65 22.97 10.69
CA TRP A 182 -13.80 23.10 12.15
C TRP A 182 -13.72 21.74 12.87
N LEU A 183 -14.45 20.74 12.35
CA LEU A 183 -14.47 19.40 12.93
C LEU A 183 -13.07 18.76 12.92
N ILE A 184 -12.36 18.82 11.79
CA ILE A 184 -11.05 18.19 11.64
C ILE A 184 -9.98 18.89 12.49
N ASN A 185 -9.99 20.22 12.55
CA ASN A 185 -9.08 20.95 13.44
C ASN A 185 -9.33 20.61 14.91
N GLY A 186 -10.60 20.53 15.33
CA GLY A 186 -10.96 20.09 16.68
C GLY A 186 -10.45 18.68 17.00
N LEU A 187 -10.63 17.74 16.06
CA LEU A 187 -10.12 16.37 16.20
C LEU A 187 -8.59 16.35 16.30
N MET A 188 -7.89 17.08 15.43
CA MET A 188 -6.43 17.13 15.43
C MET A 188 -5.88 17.74 16.71
N ASN A 189 -6.55 18.75 17.27
CA ASN A 189 -6.18 19.31 18.57
C ASN A 189 -6.27 18.26 19.68
N VAL A 190 -7.39 17.52 19.76
CA VAL A 190 -7.57 16.43 20.74
C VAL A 190 -6.50 15.35 20.59
N LEU A 191 -6.20 14.92 19.35
CA LEU A 191 -5.18 13.92 19.08
C LEU A 191 -3.78 14.42 19.44
N SER A 192 -3.46 15.67 19.10
CA SER A 192 -2.20 16.32 19.45
C SER A 192 -2.02 16.38 20.97
N THR A 193 -3.04 16.85 21.71
CA THR A 193 -3.01 16.88 23.18
C THR A 193 -2.80 15.48 23.77
N ALA A 194 -3.49 14.46 23.26
CA ALA A 194 -3.34 13.09 23.75
C ALA A 194 -1.94 12.52 23.49
N VAL A 195 -1.36 12.81 22.32
CA VAL A 195 0.01 12.39 21.99
C VAL A 195 1.02 13.13 22.86
N ASN A 196 0.88 14.44 23.04
CA ASN A 196 1.76 15.23 23.92
C ASN A 196 1.72 14.70 25.35
N TRP A 197 0.53 14.39 25.87
CA TRP A 197 0.39 13.75 27.18
C TRP A 197 1.13 12.41 27.27
N LEU A 198 1.05 11.56 26.24
CA LEU A 198 1.79 10.28 26.20
C LEU A 198 3.32 10.48 26.18
N VAL A 199 3.80 11.53 25.51
CA VAL A 199 5.22 11.88 25.48
C VAL A 199 5.67 12.39 26.85
N GLU A 200 4.97 13.36 27.43
CA GLU A 200 5.28 13.95 28.74
C GLU A 200 5.27 12.92 29.88
N THR A 201 4.35 11.95 29.81
CA THR A 201 4.24 10.88 30.82
C THR A 201 5.14 9.68 30.55
N ASN A 202 5.96 9.70 29.50
CA ASN A 202 6.79 8.57 29.05
C ASN A 202 5.97 7.29 28.75
N LEU A 203 4.69 7.44 28.40
CA LEU A 203 3.76 6.35 28.09
C LEU A 203 3.63 6.09 26.58
N LEU A 204 4.38 6.83 25.74
CA LEU A 204 4.42 6.63 24.29
C LEU A 204 4.61 5.17 23.85
N PRO A 205 5.40 4.31 24.53
CA PRO A 205 5.52 2.90 24.16
C PRO A 205 4.17 2.16 24.10
N LEU A 206 3.19 2.53 24.94
CA LEU A 206 1.87 1.90 24.98
C LEU A 206 1.07 2.07 23.69
N THR A 207 1.41 3.05 22.85
CA THR A 207 0.80 3.21 21.52
C THR A 207 0.95 1.94 20.68
N SER A 208 2.01 1.17 20.88
CA SER A 208 2.27 -0.10 20.17
C SER A 208 1.15 -1.14 20.35
N ILE A 209 0.40 -1.08 21.46
CA ILE A 209 -0.76 -1.94 21.72
C ILE A 209 -1.86 -1.72 20.67
N ILE A 210 -1.98 -0.51 20.14
CA ILE A 210 -2.95 -0.15 19.11
C ILE A 210 -2.31 -0.27 17.72
N ILE A 211 -1.09 0.26 17.57
CA ILE A 211 -0.42 0.39 16.27
C ILE A 211 -0.11 -0.99 15.66
N GLU A 212 0.48 -1.91 16.41
CA GLU A 212 0.92 -3.20 15.85
C GLU A 212 -0.25 -4.08 15.37
N PRO A 213 -1.37 -4.22 16.12
CA PRO A 213 -2.56 -4.85 15.58
C PRO A 213 -3.13 -4.10 14.38
N ALA A 214 -3.23 -2.77 14.44
CA ALA A 214 -3.77 -1.95 13.35
C ALA A 214 -2.97 -2.16 12.04
N LYS A 215 -1.64 -2.29 12.12
CA LYS A 215 -0.79 -2.62 10.97
C LYS A 215 -1.18 -3.95 10.34
N VAL A 216 -1.26 -5.02 11.15
CA VAL A 216 -1.64 -6.37 10.67
C VAL A 216 -3.04 -6.40 10.04
N PHE A 217 -3.93 -5.50 10.49
CA PHE A 217 -5.26 -5.30 9.91
C PHE A 217 -5.35 -4.24 8.80
N PHE A 218 -4.21 -3.78 8.25
CA PHE A 218 -4.14 -2.84 7.12
C PHE A 218 -4.70 -1.44 7.42
N LEU A 219 -4.68 -1.04 8.68
CA LEU A 219 -5.03 0.31 9.11
C LEU A 219 -3.79 1.22 9.26
N ASN A 220 -2.61 0.73 8.88
CA ASN A 220 -1.35 1.47 8.93
C ASN A 220 -1.39 2.74 8.06
N ASN A 221 -1.98 2.69 6.88
CA ASN A 221 -2.10 3.85 5.99
C ASN A 221 -2.95 4.97 6.61
N ALA A 222 -4.06 4.61 7.27
CA ALA A 222 -4.92 5.56 7.95
C ALA A 222 -4.24 6.17 9.17
N LEU A 223 -3.55 5.34 9.95
CA LEU A 223 -2.83 5.77 11.14
C LEU A 223 -1.64 6.68 10.79
N ASN A 224 -0.79 6.22 9.86
CA ASN A 224 0.46 6.90 9.50
C ASN A 224 0.16 8.22 8.77
N HIS A 225 -0.58 8.18 7.67
CA HIS A 225 -0.83 9.39 6.88
C HIS A 225 -1.98 10.25 7.41
N GLY A 226 -2.94 9.66 8.12
CA GLY A 226 -4.03 10.44 8.72
C GLY A 226 -3.59 11.16 9.99
N VAL A 227 -2.90 10.47 10.90
CA VAL A 227 -2.65 11.00 12.26
C VAL A 227 -1.18 11.27 12.52
N LEU A 228 -0.31 10.27 12.37
CA LEU A 228 1.08 10.35 12.83
C LEU A 228 1.94 11.31 11.99
N THR A 229 1.72 11.34 10.67
CA THR A 229 2.49 12.19 9.76
C THR A 229 2.20 13.68 10.00
N PRO A 230 0.94 14.16 10.01
CA PRO A 230 0.65 15.55 10.35
C PRO A 230 1.21 15.97 11.71
N LEU A 231 0.93 15.19 12.76
CA LEU A 231 1.42 15.49 14.11
C LEU A 231 2.95 15.48 14.20
N GLY A 232 3.60 14.54 13.50
CA GLY A 232 5.05 14.45 13.47
C GLY A 232 5.69 15.61 12.73
N LEU A 233 5.02 16.20 11.75
CA LEU A 233 5.52 17.37 11.03
C LEU A 233 5.43 18.62 11.89
N ASP A 234 4.29 18.83 12.56
CA ASP A 234 4.11 19.93 13.49
C ASP A 234 5.16 19.83 14.62
N GLN A 235 5.38 18.62 15.15
CA GLN A 235 6.42 18.37 16.15
C GLN A 235 7.84 18.60 15.60
N ALA A 236 8.13 18.14 14.38
CA ALA A 236 9.45 18.31 13.78
C ALA A 236 9.76 19.80 13.51
N ALA A 237 8.75 20.58 13.10
CA ALA A 237 8.85 22.02 12.90
C ALA A 237 9.10 22.77 14.21
N ALA A 238 8.43 22.38 15.31
CA ALA A 238 8.62 22.96 16.63
C ALA A 238 9.91 22.52 17.33
N SER A 239 10.54 21.42 16.90
CA SER A 239 11.73 20.87 17.55
C SER A 239 13.03 21.54 17.07
N ASP A 240 13.92 21.87 18.02
CA ASP A 240 15.29 22.33 17.71
C ASP A 240 16.08 21.30 16.89
N ALA A 241 15.84 20.01 17.10
CA ALA A 241 16.47 18.92 16.36
C ALA A 241 15.92 18.73 14.93
N GLY A 242 14.76 19.29 14.61
CA GLY A 242 14.13 19.18 13.29
C GLY A 242 13.59 17.78 12.99
N GLY A 243 13.04 17.09 13.97
CA GLY A 243 12.53 15.75 13.79
C GLY A 243 11.49 15.32 14.82
N SER A 244 10.80 14.22 14.51
CA SER A 244 9.77 13.65 15.36
C SER A 244 9.96 12.15 15.55
N ILE A 245 9.70 11.69 16.77
CA ILE A 245 9.62 10.27 17.12
C ILE A 245 8.37 9.61 16.52
N LEU A 246 7.31 10.38 16.21
CA LEU A 246 6.04 9.86 15.70
C LEU A 246 6.20 9.18 14.35
N PHE A 247 7.16 9.62 13.54
CA PHE A 247 7.51 8.97 12.27
C PHE A 247 8.07 7.55 12.44
N LEU A 248 8.61 7.20 13.61
CA LEU A 248 9.18 5.87 13.90
C LEU A 248 8.15 4.89 14.46
N LEU A 249 7.03 5.38 15.01
CA LEU A 249 6.02 4.54 15.66
C LEU A 249 5.47 3.45 14.74
N GLU A 250 5.32 3.75 13.45
CA GLU A 250 4.85 2.79 12.44
C GLU A 250 5.98 2.31 11.53
N ALA A 251 6.93 3.19 11.18
CA ALA A 251 7.94 2.90 10.16
C ALA A 251 9.05 1.94 10.61
N ASN A 252 9.24 1.72 11.92
CA ASN A 252 10.30 0.86 12.43
C ASN A 252 10.19 -0.57 11.86
N PRO A 253 11.17 -1.06 11.07
CA PRO A 253 11.12 -2.38 10.46
C PRO A 253 11.51 -3.51 11.42
N GLY A 254 12.00 -3.20 12.62
CA GLY A 254 12.52 -4.15 13.59
C GLY A 254 11.51 -5.23 14.01
N PRO A 255 10.27 -4.89 14.43
CA PRO A 255 9.29 -5.90 14.84
C PRO A 255 8.99 -6.92 13.75
N GLY A 256 8.72 -6.46 12.52
CA GLY A 256 8.48 -7.34 11.37
C GLY A 256 9.68 -8.25 11.07
N LEU A 257 10.89 -7.71 11.09
CA LEU A 257 12.12 -8.48 10.88
C LEU A 257 12.28 -9.58 11.94
N GLY A 258 12.10 -9.24 13.21
CA GLY A 258 12.21 -10.20 14.32
C GLY A 258 11.23 -11.37 14.19
N LEU A 259 9.99 -11.09 13.79
CA LEU A 259 8.98 -12.11 13.52
C LEU A 259 9.41 -13.05 12.38
N LEU A 260 9.89 -12.50 11.28
CA LEU A 260 10.30 -13.27 10.10
C LEU A 260 11.56 -14.10 10.38
N LEU A 261 12.50 -13.58 11.16
CA LEU A 261 13.64 -14.35 11.65
C LEU A 261 13.18 -15.52 12.54
N ALA A 262 12.19 -15.31 13.41
CA ALA A 262 11.66 -16.38 14.25
C ALA A 262 11.05 -17.51 13.40
N PHE A 263 10.33 -17.17 12.33
CA PHE A 263 9.82 -18.17 11.38
C PHE A 263 10.92 -18.85 10.56
N THR A 264 11.99 -18.14 10.21
CA THR A 264 13.14 -18.71 9.50
C THR A 264 13.78 -19.85 10.31
N PHE A 265 13.98 -19.66 11.61
CA PHE A 265 14.64 -20.64 12.47
C PHE A 265 13.69 -21.67 13.10
N PHE A 266 12.49 -21.24 13.53
CA PHE A 266 11.57 -22.05 14.34
C PHE A 266 10.20 -22.31 13.68
N GLY A 267 9.94 -21.72 12.52
CA GLY A 267 8.72 -22.00 11.76
C GLY A 267 8.66 -23.44 11.23
N ILE A 268 7.55 -23.79 10.60
CA ILE A 268 7.36 -25.07 9.93
C ILE A 268 6.81 -24.88 8.52
N GLY A 269 7.01 -25.88 7.67
CA GLY A 269 6.45 -25.95 6.31
C GLY A 269 6.71 -24.71 5.45
N ALA A 270 5.69 -24.31 4.69
CA ALA A 270 5.72 -23.18 3.77
C ALA A 270 6.09 -21.85 4.44
N ALA A 271 5.63 -21.61 5.68
CA ALA A 271 5.95 -20.40 6.42
C ALA A 271 7.47 -20.30 6.68
N ARG A 272 8.12 -21.40 7.10
CA ARG A 272 9.57 -21.41 7.30
C ARG A 272 10.35 -21.16 6.00
N ALA A 273 9.93 -21.82 4.91
CA ALA A 273 10.62 -21.73 3.62
C ALA A 273 10.57 -20.33 3.01
N SER A 274 9.45 -19.62 3.19
CA SER A 274 9.21 -18.29 2.62
C SER A 274 9.74 -17.14 3.47
N ALA A 275 9.89 -17.33 4.79
CA ALA A 275 10.26 -16.27 5.74
C ALA A 275 11.58 -15.53 5.45
N PRO A 276 12.68 -16.18 5.01
CA PRO A 276 13.92 -15.47 4.70
C PRO A 276 13.77 -14.47 3.55
N GLY A 277 13.04 -14.86 2.49
CA GLY A 277 12.77 -13.98 1.35
C GLY A 277 11.88 -12.81 1.76
N ALA A 278 10.85 -13.08 2.56
CA ALA A 278 10.00 -12.05 3.14
C ALA A 278 10.79 -11.06 4.01
N ALA A 279 11.77 -11.52 4.78
CA ALA A 279 12.59 -10.68 5.65
C ALA A 279 13.39 -9.65 4.85
N ILE A 280 13.96 -10.06 3.73
CA ILE A 280 14.70 -9.16 2.83
C ILE A 280 13.76 -8.10 2.24
N ILE A 281 12.61 -8.54 1.72
CA ILE A 281 11.61 -7.65 1.09
C ILE A 281 11.06 -6.65 2.10
N GLN A 282 10.78 -7.10 3.32
CA GLN A 282 10.27 -6.25 4.39
C GLN A 282 11.33 -5.25 4.85
N PHE A 283 12.54 -5.72 5.16
CA PHE A 283 13.56 -4.90 5.80
C PHE A 283 14.18 -3.88 4.84
N PHE A 284 14.59 -4.32 3.65
CA PHE A 284 15.21 -3.44 2.66
C PHE A 284 14.20 -2.80 1.70
N GLY A 285 13.13 -3.52 1.35
CA GLY A 285 12.08 -3.00 0.46
C GLY A 285 11.03 -2.16 1.20
N GLY A 286 10.90 -2.29 2.52
CA GLY A 286 9.92 -1.53 3.31
C GLY A 286 8.48 -1.95 3.07
N ILE A 287 8.25 -3.16 2.53
CA ILE A 287 6.91 -3.70 2.31
C ILE A 287 6.52 -4.47 3.57
N HIS A 288 5.90 -3.80 4.54
CA HIS A 288 5.52 -4.39 5.83
C HIS A 288 4.42 -5.45 5.68
N GLU A 289 3.65 -5.40 4.60
CA GLU A 289 2.54 -6.33 4.36
C GLU A 289 2.98 -7.80 4.22
N VAL A 290 4.24 -8.04 3.85
CA VAL A 290 4.74 -9.41 3.64
C VAL A 290 4.89 -10.20 4.94
N TYR A 291 4.96 -9.56 6.10
CA TYR A 291 4.99 -10.27 7.39
C TYR A 291 3.60 -10.49 8.00
N PHE A 292 2.55 -9.80 7.51
CA PHE A 292 1.21 -9.91 8.07
C PHE A 292 0.62 -11.33 8.04
N PRO A 293 0.82 -12.16 6.99
CA PRO A 293 0.34 -13.55 6.98
C PRO A 293 0.89 -14.36 8.14
N TYR A 294 2.14 -14.11 8.53
CA TYR A 294 2.81 -14.81 9.61
C TYR A 294 2.16 -14.49 10.97
N ALA A 295 1.77 -13.22 11.16
CA ALA A 295 1.02 -12.79 12.35
C ALA A 295 -0.43 -13.28 12.34
N LEU A 296 -1.11 -13.27 11.18
CA LEU A 296 -2.51 -13.70 11.06
C LEU A 296 -2.70 -15.21 11.19
N MET A 297 -1.72 -16.00 10.72
CA MET A 297 -1.73 -17.45 10.90
C MET A 297 -1.78 -17.85 12.38
N LYS A 298 -1.16 -17.05 13.25
CA LYS A 298 -1.12 -17.25 14.71
C LYS A 298 -1.29 -15.91 15.42
N PRO A 299 -2.53 -15.44 15.65
CA PRO A 299 -2.79 -14.10 16.20
C PRO A 299 -2.09 -13.77 17.53
N ILE A 300 -1.75 -14.78 18.34
CA ILE A 300 -0.94 -14.59 19.56
C ILE A 300 0.45 -14.00 19.27
N LEU A 301 1.00 -14.15 18.06
CA LEU A 301 2.25 -13.53 17.64
C LEU A 301 2.17 -12.01 17.53
N ILE A 302 0.96 -11.43 17.52
CA ILE A 302 0.77 -9.98 17.64
C ILE A 302 1.33 -9.47 18.96
N VAL A 303 1.32 -10.27 20.03
CA VAL A 303 1.95 -9.92 21.32
C VAL A 303 3.47 -9.75 21.15
N ALA A 304 4.11 -10.56 20.31
CA ALA A 304 5.53 -10.40 20.01
C ALA A 304 5.81 -9.10 19.25
N LEU A 305 4.95 -8.75 18.27
CA LEU A 305 5.03 -7.48 17.55
C LEU A 305 4.86 -6.29 18.51
N ILE A 306 3.86 -6.33 19.39
CA ILE A 306 3.63 -5.29 20.42
C ILE A 306 4.87 -5.14 21.31
N ALA A 307 5.41 -6.23 21.84
CA ALA A 307 6.60 -6.17 22.69
C ALA A 307 7.82 -5.59 21.96
N GLY A 308 8.02 -5.96 20.69
CA GLY A 308 9.05 -5.38 19.83
C GLY A 308 8.85 -3.89 19.58
N GLY A 309 7.63 -3.50 19.18
CA GLY A 309 7.25 -2.10 18.96
C GLY A 309 7.47 -1.26 20.21
N MET A 310 6.97 -1.72 21.36
CA MET A 310 7.18 -1.07 22.66
C MET A 310 8.67 -0.86 22.95
N THR A 311 9.49 -1.87 22.67
CA THR A 311 10.94 -1.80 22.87
C THR A 311 11.56 -0.71 22.00
N GLY A 312 11.26 -0.68 20.70
CA GLY A 312 11.76 0.34 19.79
C GLY A 312 11.33 1.75 20.17
N VAL A 313 10.04 1.94 20.48
CA VAL A 313 9.53 3.25 20.92
C VAL A 313 10.21 3.69 22.21
N THR A 314 10.39 2.78 23.18
CA THR A 314 11.11 3.07 24.43
C THR A 314 12.55 3.46 24.15
N THR A 315 13.27 2.73 23.28
CA THR A 315 14.66 3.05 22.93
C THR A 315 14.76 4.44 22.31
N ASN A 316 13.88 4.78 21.37
CA ASN A 316 13.88 6.11 20.75
C ASN A 316 13.50 7.21 21.75
N MET A 317 12.53 6.96 22.63
CA MET A 317 12.13 7.92 23.66
C MET A 317 13.27 8.20 24.66
N LEU A 318 13.99 7.17 25.10
CA LEU A 318 15.09 7.30 26.06
C LEU A 318 16.37 7.89 25.45
N LEU A 319 16.66 7.59 24.18
CA LEU A 319 17.92 7.98 23.51
C LEU A 319 17.75 9.15 22.53
N GLY A 320 16.56 9.74 22.40
CA GLY A 320 16.29 10.85 21.49
C GLY A 320 16.27 10.46 20.00
N GLY A 321 15.73 9.29 19.68
CA GLY A 321 15.59 8.81 18.30
C GLY A 321 14.44 9.50 17.56
N MET A 322 14.75 10.18 16.45
CA MET A 322 13.80 10.98 15.68
C MET A 322 14.12 10.92 14.17
N LEU A 323 13.10 11.11 13.32
CA LEU A 323 13.26 11.31 11.88
C LEU A 323 12.86 12.73 11.49
N ARG A 324 13.45 13.28 10.42
CA ARG A 324 13.11 14.59 9.85
C ARG A 324 11.79 14.59 9.09
N ALA A 325 11.48 13.46 8.45
CA ALA A 325 10.28 13.27 7.67
C ALA A 325 9.82 11.81 7.78
N PRO A 326 8.55 11.51 7.45
CA PRO A 326 8.05 10.15 7.31
C PRO A 326 8.94 9.31 6.37
N ALA A 327 9.29 8.11 6.81
CA ALA A 327 10.01 7.15 5.97
C ALA A 327 9.02 6.42 5.05
N ALA A 328 9.11 6.68 3.74
CA ALA A 328 8.30 6.03 2.73
C ALA A 328 9.18 5.50 1.58
N PRO A 329 9.14 4.20 1.23
CA PRO A 329 8.53 3.09 2.01
C PRO A 329 9.24 2.89 3.36
N GLY A 330 8.60 2.21 4.32
CA GLY A 330 9.14 2.00 5.69
C GLY A 330 10.33 1.03 5.78
N SER A 331 11.27 1.10 4.84
CA SER A 331 12.50 0.30 4.80
C SER A 331 13.55 0.84 5.75
N ILE A 332 14.52 0.00 6.13
CA ILE A 332 15.69 0.48 6.87
C ILE A 332 16.45 1.58 6.10
N LEU A 333 16.49 1.49 4.77
CA LEU A 333 17.19 2.47 3.94
C LEU A 333 16.51 3.85 4.03
N ALA A 334 15.18 3.88 3.92
CA ALA A 334 14.41 5.11 4.04
C ALA A 334 14.42 5.66 5.48
N VAL A 335 14.32 4.78 6.49
CA VAL A 335 14.43 5.16 7.90
C VAL A 335 15.79 5.80 8.15
N MET A 336 16.89 5.15 7.76
CA MET A 336 18.25 5.67 7.96
C MET A 336 18.51 6.95 7.17
N ALA A 337 17.93 7.10 5.98
CA ALA A 337 18.04 8.32 5.18
C ALA A 337 17.34 9.52 5.84
N GLN A 338 16.25 9.27 6.58
CA GLN A 338 15.46 10.33 7.21
C GLN A 338 15.85 10.62 8.66
N VAL A 339 16.89 10.00 9.21
CA VAL A 339 17.28 10.21 10.60
C VAL A 339 17.68 11.67 10.84
N ALA A 340 17.14 12.25 11.92
CA ALA A 340 17.54 13.58 12.37
C ALA A 340 19.01 13.59 12.82
N ASN A 341 19.67 14.75 12.72
CA ASN A 341 21.06 14.87 13.15
C ASN A 341 21.20 14.45 14.63
N ASN A 342 22.21 13.65 14.94
CA ASN A 342 22.49 13.04 16.26
C ASN A 342 21.58 11.88 16.72
N SER A 343 20.57 11.46 15.93
CA SER A 343 19.65 10.37 16.31
C SER A 343 20.03 8.98 15.75
N TYR A 344 21.09 8.86 14.95
CA TYR A 344 21.47 7.62 14.24
C TYR A 344 21.65 6.41 15.17
N VAL A 345 22.34 6.60 16.30
CA VAL A 345 22.58 5.52 17.26
C VAL A 345 21.27 5.07 17.90
N ALA A 346 20.43 6.01 18.33
CA ALA A 346 19.13 5.73 18.92
C ALA A 346 18.23 4.94 17.96
N VAL A 347 18.11 5.41 16.71
CA VAL A 347 17.28 4.77 15.69
C VAL A 347 17.81 3.39 15.34
N ALA A 348 19.12 3.23 15.11
CA ALA A 348 19.70 1.92 14.80
C ALA A 348 19.51 0.91 15.95
N LEU A 349 19.74 1.33 17.20
CA LEU A 349 19.49 0.50 18.37
C LEU A 349 18.00 0.14 18.49
N SER A 350 17.09 1.08 18.23
CA SER A 350 15.66 0.82 18.31
C SER A 350 15.24 -0.30 17.35
N VAL A 351 15.78 -0.32 16.12
CA VAL A 351 15.50 -1.36 15.11
C VAL A 351 16.04 -2.71 15.58
N VAL A 352 17.29 -2.75 16.03
CA VAL A 352 17.96 -3.99 16.49
C VAL A 352 17.26 -4.58 17.71
N LEU A 353 16.97 -3.75 18.72
CA LEU A 353 16.33 -4.19 19.96
C LEU A 353 14.87 -4.62 19.71
N SER A 354 14.13 -3.90 18.86
CA SER A 354 12.77 -4.32 18.45
C SER A 354 12.77 -5.69 17.77
N ALA A 355 13.73 -5.92 16.86
CA ALA A 355 13.89 -7.19 16.18
C ALA A 355 14.28 -8.30 17.14
N ALA A 356 15.22 -8.05 18.06
CA ALA A 356 15.66 -9.02 19.05
C ALA A 356 14.52 -9.43 19.99
N VAL A 357 13.78 -8.47 20.55
CA VAL A 357 12.65 -8.75 21.45
C VAL A 357 11.56 -9.51 20.72
N THR A 358 11.17 -9.07 19.52
CA THR A 358 10.15 -9.78 18.73
C THR A 358 10.60 -11.20 18.41
N PHE A 359 11.85 -11.37 17.99
CA PHE A 359 12.43 -12.68 17.70
C PHE A 359 12.36 -13.60 18.91
N ILE A 360 12.78 -13.15 20.09
CA ILE A 360 12.79 -13.94 21.32
C ILE A 360 11.36 -14.38 21.68
N VAL A 361 10.42 -13.43 21.76
CA VAL A 361 9.03 -13.70 22.15
C VAL A 361 8.34 -14.61 21.12
N ALA A 362 8.49 -14.32 19.83
CA ALA A 362 7.94 -15.15 18.77
C ALA A 362 8.55 -16.56 18.76
N SER A 363 9.86 -16.70 18.99
CA SER A 363 10.53 -17.99 19.06
C SER A 363 10.00 -18.85 20.22
N ILE A 364 9.74 -18.25 21.38
CA ILE A 364 9.14 -18.96 22.52
C ILE A 364 7.73 -19.45 22.15
N ILE A 365 6.90 -18.59 21.56
CA ILE A 365 5.52 -18.93 21.15
C ILE A 365 5.52 -20.06 20.10
N LEU A 366 6.39 -19.96 19.09
CA LEU A 366 6.50 -20.97 18.02
C LEU A 366 6.99 -22.31 18.57
N ARG A 367 7.99 -22.31 19.46
CA ARG A 367 8.49 -23.54 20.09
C ARG A 367 7.45 -24.18 21.01
N ALA A 368 6.72 -23.38 21.78
CA ALA A 368 5.68 -23.87 22.68
C ALA A 368 4.50 -24.51 21.92
N SER A 369 4.15 -23.97 20.75
CA SER A 369 3.03 -24.48 19.93
C SER A 369 3.42 -25.54 18.89
N ARG A 370 4.72 -25.81 18.71
CA ARG A 370 5.26 -26.68 17.65
C ARG A 370 4.60 -28.06 17.53
N LYS A 371 4.34 -28.75 18.64
CA LYS A 371 3.71 -30.09 18.63
C LYS A 371 2.31 -30.04 18.01
N ARG A 372 1.52 -29.04 18.40
CA ARG A 372 0.16 -28.82 17.88
C ARG A 372 0.20 -28.44 16.40
N ASP A 373 1.20 -27.66 16.01
CA ASP A 373 1.34 -27.17 14.63
C ASP A 373 1.76 -28.27 13.66
N LEU A 374 2.62 -29.19 14.10
CA LEU A 374 2.97 -30.38 13.33
C LEU A 374 1.75 -31.29 13.15
N ALA A 375 0.98 -31.54 14.21
CA ALA A 375 -0.26 -32.32 14.11
C ALA A 375 -1.29 -31.64 13.16
N ALA A 376 -1.40 -30.32 13.21
CA ALA A 376 -2.28 -29.57 12.31
C ALA A 376 -1.80 -29.62 10.84
N ALA A 377 -0.49 -29.61 10.62
CA ALA A 377 0.09 -29.76 9.29
C ALA A 377 -0.11 -31.17 8.70
N GLU A 378 -0.01 -32.22 9.53
CA GLU A 378 -0.32 -33.60 9.16
C GLU A 378 -1.80 -33.79 8.79
N LEU A 379 -2.69 -33.03 9.43
CA LEU A 379 -4.12 -32.96 9.10
C LEU A 379 -4.43 -32.16 7.82
N GLY A 380 -3.41 -31.67 7.11
CA GLY A 380 -3.57 -30.93 5.85
C GLY A 380 -4.16 -29.52 6.01
N THR A 381 -4.14 -28.94 7.21
CA THR A 381 -4.63 -27.57 7.42
C THR A 381 -3.61 -26.55 6.91
N ASP A 382 -3.80 -26.04 5.69
CA ASP A 382 -2.94 -25.00 5.10
C ASP A 382 -3.21 -23.61 5.69
N SER A 383 -2.90 -23.47 6.97
CA SER A 383 -3.10 -22.24 7.74
C SER A 383 -2.31 -21.05 7.17
N PHE A 384 -1.18 -21.30 6.51
CA PHE A 384 -0.35 -20.25 5.92
C PHE A 384 -0.95 -19.72 4.63
N SER A 385 -1.39 -20.58 3.70
CA SER A 385 -2.07 -20.13 2.47
C SER A 385 -3.39 -19.41 2.77
N ALA A 386 -4.12 -19.88 3.79
CA ALA A 386 -5.31 -19.19 4.29
C ALA A 386 -4.97 -17.79 4.82
N ALA A 387 -3.88 -17.65 5.59
CA ALA A 387 -3.44 -16.36 6.09
C ALA A 387 -2.96 -15.42 4.96
N VAL A 388 -2.22 -15.93 3.96
CA VAL A 388 -1.84 -15.17 2.77
C VAL A 388 -3.07 -14.66 2.01
N SER A 389 -4.07 -15.52 1.84
CA SER A 389 -5.34 -15.16 1.18
C SER A 389 -6.13 -14.14 2.00
N GLN A 390 -6.12 -14.27 3.33
CA GLN A 390 -6.71 -13.28 4.22
C GLN A 390 -5.99 -11.93 4.15
N THR A 391 -4.66 -11.92 4.07
CA THR A 391 -3.86 -10.71 3.91
C THR A 391 -4.20 -10.00 2.59
N GLU A 392 -4.32 -10.74 1.48
CA GLU A 392 -4.77 -10.15 0.21
C GLU A 392 -6.21 -9.62 0.26
N ALA A 393 -7.12 -10.33 0.94
CA ALA A 393 -8.49 -9.89 1.14
C ALA A 393 -8.55 -8.60 1.98
N ASN A 394 -7.76 -8.50 3.05
CA ASN A 394 -7.67 -7.30 3.88
C ASN A 394 -7.04 -6.12 3.13
N LYS A 395 -6.07 -6.39 2.24
CA LYS A 395 -5.46 -5.39 1.34
C LYS A 395 -6.43 -4.95 0.23
N GLY A 396 -7.36 -5.82 -0.15
CA GLY A 396 -8.30 -5.65 -1.25
C GLY A 396 -7.70 -5.64 -2.65
N LYS A 397 -6.41 -5.97 -2.78
CA LYS A 397 -5.68 -6.11 -4.05
C LYS A 397 -4.64 -7.23 -3.95
N LYS A 398 -4.48 -7.98 -5.03
CA LYS A 398 -3.38 -8.96 -5.17
C LYS A 398 -2.04 -8.22 -5.23
N SER A 399 -0.98 -8.86 -4.74
CA SER A 399 0.35 -8.26 -4.63
C SER A 399 1.41 -9.25 -5.09
N ASP A 400 2.32 -8.84 -5.96
CA ASP A 400 3.35 -9.73 -6.51
C ASP A 400 4.25 -10.33 -5.41
N ALA A 401 4.53 -9.56 -4.36
CA ALA A 401 5.24 -10.05 -3.17
C ALA A 401 4.49 -11.19 -2.44
N MET A 402 3.15 -11.14 -2.42
CA MET A 402 2.29 -12.17 -1.80
C MET A 402 2.17 -13.41 -2.68
N ASP A 403 2.19 -13.23 -3.99
CA ASP A 403 2.22 -14.33 -4.94
C ASP A 403 3.56 -15.09 -4.88
N ASN A 404 4.68 -14.37 -4.74
CA ASN A 404 5.99 -14.97 -4.49
C ASN A 404 6.04 -15.75 -3.17
N LEU A 405 5.34 -15.28 -2.12
CA LEU A 405 5.18 -16.00 -0.85
C LEU A 405 4.41 -17.33 -1.05
N ARG A 406 3.35 -17.34 -1.85
CA ARG A 406 2.61 -18.57 -2.19
C ARG A 406 3.50 -19.57 -2.94
N ARG A 407 4.21 -19.11 -3.97
CA ARG A 407 5.06 -19.97 -4.81
C ARG A 407 6.27 -20.52 -4.07
N SER A 408 6.88 -19.73 -3.18
CA SER A 408 7.99 -20.19 -2.34
C SER A 408 7.54 -21.23 -1.30
N GLY A 409 6.28 -21.16 -0.84
CA GLY A 409 5.66 -22.21 -0.02
C GLY A 409 5.32 -23.50 -0.79
N ALA A 410 4.93 -23.37 -2.06
CA ALA A 410 4.54 -24.49 -2.93
C ALA A 410 5.72 -25.35 -3.42
N LYS A 411 6.97 -24.85 -3.38
CA LYS A 411 8.16 -25.64 -3.75
C LYS A 411 8.44 -26.85 -2.83
N SER A 412 7.65 -27.06 -1.77
CA SER A 412 7.80 -28.19 -0.85
C SER A 412 6.66 -29.22 -0.91
N ALA A 413 5.67 -29.04 -1.78
CA ALA A 413 4.61 -30.02 -1.96
C ALA A 413 4.37 -30.21 -3.46
N THR A 414 4.56 -31.44 -3.94
CA THR A 414 4.36 -31.93 -5.31
C THR A 414 5.54 -31.77 -6.28
N ALA A 415 6.39 -32.81 -6.30
CA ALA A 415 6.76 -33.40 -7.58
C ALA A 415 5.48 -34.04 -8.15
N SER A 416 4.85 -33.38 -9.12
CA SER A 416 3.73 -33.95 -9.87
C SER A 416 4.07 -34.00 -11.35
N ALA A 417 3.73 -35.15 -11.91
CA ALA A 417 3.85 -35.63 -13.28
C ALA A 417 3.48 -34.59 -14.37
N PRO A 418 4.00 -34.76 -15.59
CA PRO A 418 3.79 -33.81 -16.68
C PRO A 418 2.33 -33.80 -17.11
N ALA A 419 1.71 -32.62 -17.04
CA ALA A 419 0.41 -32.36 -17.65
C ALA A 419 0.59 -32.10 -19.16
N GLU A 420 -0.42 -32.52 -19.92
CA GLU A 420 -0.47 -32.57 -21.37
C GLU A 420 0.08 -31.31 -22.06
N THR A 421 1.12 -31.53 -22.85
CA THR A 421 1.65 -30.54 -23.79
C THR A 421 0.74 -30.57 -25.02
N ALA A 422 -0.01 -29.50 -25.25
CA ALA A 422 -0.58 -29.25 -26.57
C ALA A 422 0.62 -29.06 -27.53
N VAL A 423 0.86 -30.05 -28.38
CA VAL A 423 1.91 -29.99 -29.39
C VAL A 423 1.44 -29.03 -30.46
N ALA A 424 2.09 -27.88 -30.59
CA ALA A 424 1.86 -27.02 -31.73
C ALA A 424 2.48 -27.71 -32.96
N GLU A 425 1.65 -28.05 -33.96
CA GLU A 425 2.08 -28.70 -35.22
C GLU A 425 2.91 -27.75 -36.12
N ARG A 426 2.97 -26.46 -35.79
CA ARG A 426 3.74 -25.43 -36.50
C ARG A 426 4.81 -24.83 -35.59
N GLU A 427 5.95 -24.52 -36.21
CA GLU A 427 7.07 -23.84 -35.57
C GLU A 427 6.67 -22.42 -35.16
N ILE A 428 6.83 -22.08 -33.88
CA ILE A 428 6.43 -20.78 -33.34
C ILE A 428 7.56 -19.78 -33.54
N THR A 429 7.36 -18.82 -34.45
CA THR A 429 8.34 -17.76 -34.74
C THR A 429 7.81 -16.38 -34.38
N ASN A 430 6.49 -16.17 -34.34
CA ASN A 430 5.86 -14.90 -34.03
C ASN A 430 4.87 -15.00 -32.85
N VAL A 431 5.24 -14.40 -31.72
CA VAL A 431 4.43 -14.35 -30.50
C VAL A 431 3.84 -12.95 -30.31
N VAL A 432 2.52 -12.86 -30.17
CA VAL A 432 1.80 -11.59 -29.99
C VAL A 432 1.08 -11.53 -28.66
N PHE A 433 1.40 -10.53 -27.85
CA PHE A 433 0.64 -10.17 -26.66
C PHE A 433 -0.55 -9.29 -27.04
N ALA A 434 -1.78 -9.76 -26.79
CA ALA A 434 -2.98 -9.01 -27.12
C ALA A 434 -3.75 -8.55 -25.87
N CYS A 435 -4.08 -7.26 -25.84
CA CYS A 435 -5.00 -6.67 -24.87
C CYS A 435 -5.97 -5.72 -25.57
N ASP A 436 -6.97 -5.19 -24.87
CA ASP A 436 -8.04 -4.39 -25.50
C ASP A 436 -7.49 -3.13 -26.21
N ALA A 437 -6.53 -2.43 -25.59
CA ALA A 437 -5.94 -1.21 -26.13
C ALA A 437 -4.57 -1.41 -26.83
N GLY A 438 -3.97 -2.61 -26.74
CA GLY A 438 -2.64 -2.90 -27.28
C GLY A 438 -1.46 -2.19 -26.60
N MET A 439 -1.71 -1.31 -25.64
CA MET A 439 -0.71 -0.53 -24.90
C MET A 439 -0.89 -0.73 -23.38
N GLY A 440 0.21 -0.92 -22.65
CA GLY A 440 0.22 -1.13 -21.20
C GLY A 440 0.75 -2.50 -20.78
N SER A 441 -0.06 -3.28 -20.07
CA SER A 441 0.37 -4.55 -19.44
C SER A 441 0.85 -5.61 -20.44
N SER A 442 0.33 -5.61 -21.68
CA SER A 442 0.79 -6.46 -22.79
C SER A 442 2.23 -6.14 -23.23
N ALA A 443 2.62 -4.86 -23.24
CA ALA A 443 3.98 -4.44 -23.60
C ALA A 443 5.02 -4.88 -22.56
N MET A 444 4.62 -4.85 -21.28
CA MET A 444 5.47 -5.35 -20.19
C MET A 444 5.58 -6.88 -20.23
N GLY A 445 4.48 -7.60 -20.48
CA GLY A 445 4.50 -9.06 -20.67
C GLY A 445 5.39 -9.51 -21.84
N ALA A 446 5.28 -8.82 -22.98
CA ALA A 446 6.17 -9.02 -24.13
C ALA A 446 7.65 -8.83 -23.77
N SER A 447 7.97 -7.83 -22.95
CA SER A 447 9.35 -7.58 -22.50
C SER A 447 9.86 -8.66 -21.53
N VAL A 448 9.01 -9.16 -20.64
CA VAL A 448 9.34 -10.28 -19.74
C VAL A 448 9.61 -11.55 -20.54
N LEU A 449 8.77 -11.89 -21.53
CA LEU A 449 8.94 -13.09 -22.34
C LEU A 449 10.17 -13.01 -23.25
N ARG A 450 10.45 -11.86 -23.87
CA ARG A 450 11.71 -11.63 -24.62
C ARG A 450 12.94 -11.90 -23.77
N ASN A 451 12.95 -11.40 -22.54
CA ASN A 451 14.05 -11.64 -21.61
C ASN A 451 14.19 -13.11 -21.22
N LYS A 452 13.09 -13.86 -21.12
CA LYS A 452 13.11 -15.30 -20.85
C LYS A 452 13.64 -16.09 -22.05
N PHE A 453 13.20 -15.80 -23.28
CA PHE A 453 13.74 -16.43 -24.49
C PHE A 453 15.25 -16.20 -24.62
N LYS A 454 15.71 -14.96 -24.42
CA LYS A 454 17.14 -14.63 -24.43
C LYS A 454 17.94 -15.40 -23.39
N LYS A 455 17.39 -15.60 -22.19
CA LYS A 455 18.04 -16.40 -21.13
C LYS A 455 18.04 -17.91 -21.43
N ALA A 456 17.05 -18.39 -22.17
CA ALA A 456 16.92 -19.78 -22.57
C ALA A 456 17.71 -20.13 -23.85
N GLY A 457 18.38 -19.15 -24.47
CA GLY A 457 19.13 -19.33 -25.72
C GLY A 457 18.24 -19.52 -26.96
N VAL A 458 16.97 -19.12 -26.89
CA VAL A 458 16.03 -19.20 -28.01
C VAL A 458 16.22 -17.96 -28.89
N GLU A 459 16.74 -18.15 -30.10
CA GLU A 459 16.91 -17.12 -31.12
C GLU A 459 15.88 -17.30 -32.25
N GLY A 460 15.66 -16.28 -33.08
CA GLY A 460 14.72 -16.34 -34.21
C GLY A 460 13.24 -16.07 -33.90
N VAL A 461 12.88 -15.89 -32.62
CA VAL A 461 11.48 -15.63 -32.20
C VAL A 461 11.21 -14.14 -32.04
N THR A 462 10.23 -13.64 -32.78
CA THR A 462 9.73 -12.27 -32.67
C THR A 462 8.61 -12.20 -31.62
N VAL A 463 8.73 -11.26 -30.68
CA VAL A 463 7.71 -11.03 -29.64
C VAL A 463 7.24 -9.58 -29.69
N THR A 464 5.96 -9.38 -29.99
CA THR A 464 5.32 -8.07 -30.12
C THR A 464 4.06 -7.97 -29.26
N ASN A 465 3.49 -6.77 -29.17
CA ASN A 465 2.19 -6.51 -28.53
C ASN A 465 1.28 -5.73 -29.48
N LYS A 466 0.00 -6.12 -29.53
CA LYS A 466 -1.02 -5.48 -30.38
C LYS A 466 -2.36 -5.35 -29.62
N ALA A 467 -3.23 -4.47 -30.10
CA ALA A 467 -4.62 -4.48 -29.67
C ALA A 467 -5.34 -5.70 -30.28
N ILE A 468 -6.32 -6.28 -29.59
CA ILE A 468 -7.08 -7.43 -30.11
C ILE A 468 -7.71 -7.12 -31.47
N ALA A 469 -8.18 -5.88 -31.67
CA ALA A 469 -8.74 -5.42 -32.95
C ALA A 469 -7.72 -5.41 -34.12
N ASN A 470 -6.42 -5.42 -33.81
CA ASN A 470 -5.33 -5.38 -34.78
C ASN A 470 -4.58 -6.72 -34.85
N LEU A 471 -5.14 -7.80 -34.30
CA LEU A 471 -4.57 -9.14 -34.49
C LEU A 471 -4.72 -9.54 -35.95
N ASP A 472 -3.69 -10.17 -36.48
CA ASP A 472 -3.65 -10.67 -37.85
C ASP A 472 -3.22 -12.14 -37.86
N PRO A 473 -3.43 -12.86 -38.97
CA PRO A 473 -3.11 -14.28 -39.07
C PRO A 473 -1.61 -14.62 -39.04
N SER A 474 -0.71 -13.63 -38.99
CA SER A 474 0.74 -13.90 -38.93
C SER A 474 1.22 -14.28 -37.53
N ALA A 475 0.35 -14.21 -36.51
CA ALA A 475 0.67 -14.63 -35.16
C ALA A 475 0.59 -16.17 -35.02
N ASP A 476 1.70 -16.82 -34.68
CA ASP A 476 1.72 -18.26 -34.41
C ASP A 476 1.16 -18.55 -33.01
N LEU A 477 1.48 -17.67 -32.05
CA LEU A 477 1.06 -17.76 -30.65
C LEU A 477 0.53 -16.41 -30.16
N VAL A 478 -0.71 -16.40 -29.65
CA VAL A 478 -1.36 -15.23 -29.05
C VAL A 478 -1.49 -15.43 -27.54
N ILE A 479 -1.00 -14.45 -26.77
CA ILE A 479 -1.06 -14.44 -25.30
C ILE A 479 -1.98 -13.31 -24.84
N THR A 480 -3.05 -13.66 -24.13
CA THR A 480 -4.07 -12.72 -23.63
C THR A 480 -4.38 -12.96 -22.15
N GLN A 481 -5.01 -11.97 -21.50
CA GLN A 481 -5.65 -12.24 -20.21
C GLN A 481 -6.82 -13.21 -20.39
N GLN A 482 -7.11 -14.03 -19.39
CA GLN A 482 -8.16 -15.06 -19.44
C GLN A 482 -9.53 -14.51 -19.90
N GLN A 483 -9.88 -13.28 -19.50
CA GLN A 483 -11.15 -12.64 -19.86
C GLN A 483 -11.22 -12.21 -21.34
N LEU A 484 -10.08 -12.16 -22.04
CA LEU A 484 -9.96 -11.66 -23.41
C LEU A 484 -9.64 -12.77 -24.41
N THR A 485 -9.34 -13.99 -23.96
CA THR A 485 -8.91 -15.09 -24.83
C THR A 485 -9.98 -15.50 -25.81
N ASP A 486 -11.24 -15.60 -25.38
CA ASP A 486 -12.33 -16.01 -26.29
C ASP A 486 -12.54 -14.98 -27.41
N ARG A 487 -12.34 -13.68 -27.11
CA ARG A 487 -12.38 -12.62 -28.10
C ARG A 487 -11.21 -12.72 -29.09
N ALA A 488 -10.00 -13.02 -28.61
CA ALA A 488 -8.82 -13.19 -29.48
C ALA A 488 -8.94 -14.44 -30.39
N ARG A 489 -9.50 -15.54 -29.87
CA ARG A 489 -9.82 -16.75 -30.65
C ARG A 489 -10.80 -16.46 -31.78
N GLY A 490 -11.76 -15.57 -31.55
CA GLY A 490 -12.70 -15.13 -32.59
C GLY A 490 -12.04 -14.37 -33.75
N VAL A 491 -10.89 -13.72 -33.52
CA VAL A 491 -10.16 -12.96 -34.56
C VAL A 491 -9.09 -13.81 -35.25
N THR A 492 -8.41 -14.69 -34.49
CA THR A 492 -7.29 -15.51 -34.96
C THR A 492 -7.50 -16.97 -34.55
N PRO A 493 -8.46 -17.69 -35.17
CA PRO A 493 -8.81 -19.06 -34.75
C PRO A 493 -7.68 -20.07 -34.98
N ASP A 494 -6.83 -19.82 -35.98
CA ASP A 494 -5.74 -20.73 -36.39
C ASP A 494 -4.45 -20.57 -35.58
N SER A 495 -4.36 -19.53 -34.74
CA SER A 495 -3.21 -19.29 -33.86
C SER A 495 -3.32 -20.13 -32.58
N LEU A 496 -2.19 -20.46 -31.96
CA LEU A 496 -2.19 -21.05 -30.61
C LEU A 496 -2.54 -19.96 -29.59
N HIS A 497 -3.47 -20.24 -28.66
CA HIS A 497 -3.90 -19.26 -27.64
C HIS A 497 -3.50 -19.68 -26.24
N VAL A 498 -2.77 -18.81 -25.54
CA VAL A 498 -2.39 -19.00 -24.14
C VAL A 498 -3.01 -17.91 -23.26
N SER A 499 -3.92 -18.34 -22.37
CA SER A 499 -4.55 -17.47 -21.38
C SER A 499 -3.66 -17.33 -20.14
N VAL A 500 -3.36 -16.09 -19.74
CA VAL A 500 -2.67 -15.76 -18.48
C VAL A 500 -3.57 -14.96 -17.54
N ASP A 501 -3.33 -15.05 -16.22
CA ASP A 501 -4.07 -14.26 -15.23
C ASP A 501 -3.54 -12.82 -15.14
N ASN A 502 -2.23 -12.64 -15.32
CA ASN A 502 -1.54 -11.36 -15.31
C ASN A 502 -0.36 -11.41 -16.28
N PHE A 503 -0.13 -10.31 -17.02
CA PHE A 503 0.96 -10.22 -17.98
C PHE A 503 2.35 -10.09 -17.34
N MET A 504 2.45 -9.64 -16.10
CA MET A 504 3.76 -9.42 -15.47
C MET A 504 4.40 -10.71 -14.95
N ASN A 505 3.59 -11.68 -14.52
CA ASN A 505 4.10 -12.83 -13.77
C ASN A 505 3.19 -14.05 -13.92
N SER A 506 3.30 -14.75 -15.04
CA SER A 506 2.59 -16.02 -15.28
C SER A 506 3.56 -17.19 -15.34
N PRO A 507 3.31 -18.30 -14.60
CA PRO A 507 4.10 -19.52 -14.73
C PRO A 507 4.01 -20.12 -16.14
N LYS A 508 2.94 -19.81 -16.88
CA LYS A 508 2.77 -20.24 -18.27
C LYS A 508 3.83 -19.69 -19.23
N TYR A 509 4.56 -18.63 -18.85
CA TYR A 509 5.68 -18.16 -19.67
C TYR A 509 6.82 -19.17 -19.70
N ASP A 510 7.06 -19.88 -18.61
CA ASP A 510 8.09 -20.92 -18.58
C ASP A 510 7.67 -22.12 -19.43
N GLU A 511 6.37 -22.45 -19.45
CA GLU A 511 5.79 -23.46 -20.35
C GLU A 511 5.93 -23.06 -21.83
N VAL A 512 5.62 -21.79 -22.17
CA VAL A 512 5.79 -21.26 -23.53
C VAL A 512 7.25 -21.29 -23.95
N VAL A 513 8.16 -20.91 -23.06
CA VAL A 513 9.60 -20.92 -23.35
C VAL A 513 10.09 -22.34 -23.62
N GLU A 514 9.71 -23.31 -22.80
CA GLU A 514 10.09 -24.72 -23.02
C GLU A 514 9.43 -25.31 -24.28
N MET A 515 8.18 -24.95 -24.58
CA MET A 515 7.51 -25.37 -25.81
C MET A 515 8.25 -24.87 -27.05
N VAL A 516 8.58 -23.59 -27.12
CA VAL A 516 9.31 -23.01 -28.27
C VAL A 516 10.75 -23.52 -28.32
N ARG A 517 11.40 -23.67 -27.16
CA ARG A 517 12.75 -24.23 -27.07
C ARG A 517 12.82 -25.65 -27.61
N ARG A 518 11.81 -26.49 -27.36
CA ARG A 518 11.73 -27.84 -27.93
C ARG A 518 11.56 -27.83 -29.45
N GLN A 519 10.89 -26.83 -30.00
CA GLN A 519 10.73 -26.69 -31.46
C GLN A 519 11.99 -26.17 -32.15
N HIS A 520 12.73 -25.28 -31.49
CA HIS A 520 13.97 -24.69 -32.04
C HIS A 520 15.23 -25.44 -31.56
N GLY A 521 15.07 -26.56 -30.84
CA GLY A 521 16.12 -27.30 -30.18
C GLY A 521 16.21 -28.74 -30.68
N ASP A 522 16.44 -28.89 -31.98
CA ASP A 522 17.21 -29.99 -32.59
C ASP A 522 18.18 -29.36 -33.60
N ALA A 523 19.30 -28.85 -33.07
CA ALA A 523 20.54 -28.56 -33.79
C ALA A 523 21.73 -28.83 -32.86
#